data_AF-A0A3R7WUC5-F1
#
_entry.id   AF-A0A3R7WUC5-F1
#
_cell.length_a   1.000
_cell.length_b   1.000
_cell.length_c   1.000
_cell.angle_alpha   90.00
_cell.angle_beta   90.00
_cell.angle_gamma   90.00
#
_symmetry.space_group_name_H-M   'P 1'
#
loop_
_entity.id
_entity.type
_entity.pdbx_description
1 polymer ?
#
loop_
_entity_poly.entity_id
_entity_poly.type
_entity_poly.pdbx_seq_one_letter_code
_entity_poly.pdbx_strand_id
1 'polypeptide(L)' 'MEAPRIMITAGEPAGIGPDVILNALHSNFEACITVVGDINVLQQRVTALNLDTRI' A
#
# COMPACT_ATOMS: atom_id res chain seq x y z
N MET A 1 -13.34 13.86 16.31
CA MET A 1 -13.35 14.10 14.85
C MET A 1 -13.19 12.77 14.16
N GLU A 2 -13.84 12.54 13.02
CA GLU A 2 -13.58 11.33 12.23
C GLU A 2 -12.18 11.40 11.61
N ALA A 3 -11.51 10.25 11.49
CA ALA A 3 -10.22 10.18 10.83
C ALA A 3 -10.36 10.52 9.32
N PRO A 4 -9.46 11.34 8.75
CA PRO A 4 -9.48 11.67 7.34
C PRO A 4 -9.35 10.41 6.49
N ARG A 5 -10.05 10.38 5.34
CA ARG A 5 -9.97 9.29 4.37
C ARG A 5 -9.02 9.70 3.25
N ILE A 6 -7.97 8.91 3.06
CA ILE A 6 -6.94 9.17 2.05
C ILE A 6 -6.93 8.01 1.07
N MET A 7 -7.12 8.31 -0.21
CA MET A 7 -6.95 7.34 -1.29
C MET A 7 -5.58 7.54 -1.92
N ILE A 8 -4.78 6.48 -1.97
CA ILE A 8 -3.45 6.48 -2.60
C ILE A 8 -3.52 5.58 -3.84
N THR A 9 -3.13 6.10 -5.00
CA THR A 9 -2.96 5.28 -6.19
C THR A 9 -1.58 4.63 -6.17
N ALA A 10 -1.49 3.35 -6.55
CA ALA A 10 -0.23 2.61 -6.55
C ALA A 10 0.77 3.10 -7.62
N GLY A 11 0.29 3.88 -8.59
CA GLY A 11 1.09 4.43 -9.68
C GLY A 11 1.44 3.37 -10.73
N GLU A 12 2.65 3.48 -11.30
CA GLU A 12 3.17 2.57 -12.32
C GLU A 12 3.54 1.20 -11.70
N PRO A 13 2.92 0.09 -12.15
CA PRO A 13 3.19 -1.26 -11.62
C PRO A 13 4.64 -1.74 -11.69
N ALA A 14 5.37 -1.32 -12.72
CA ALA A 14 6.79 -1.67 -12.89
C ALA A 14 7.72 -0.83 -12.00
N GLY A 15 7.24 0.30 -11.47
CA GLY A 15 7.98 1.17 -10.57
C GLY A 15 7.95 0.69 -9.12
N ILE A 16 8.55 1.49 -8.23
CA ILE A 16 8.65 1.19 -6.79
C ILE A 16 7.46 1.71 -5.96
N GLY A 17 6.47 2.35 -6.59
CA GLY A 17 5.30 2.90 -5.91
C GLY A 17 4.57 1.88 -5.01
N PRO A 18 4.26 0.67 -5.52
CA PRO A 18 3.71 -0.43 -4.72
C PRO A 18 4.57 -0.77 -3.49
N ASP A 19 5.88 -0.88 -3.67
CA ASP A 19 6.84 -1.22 -2.61
C ASP A 19 6.88 -0.13 -1.53
N VAL A 20 6.92 1.15 -1.93
CA VAL A 20 6.93 2.30 -1.01
C VAL A 20 5.64 2.33 -0.19
N ILE A 21 4.48 2.12 -0.83
CA ILE A 21 3.19 2.13 -0.16
C ILE A 21 3.09 0.99 0.85
N LEU A 22 3.42 -0.25 0.45
CA LEU A 22 3.38 -1.41 1.34
C LEU A 22 4.30 -1.24 2.54
N ASN A 23 5.50 -0.69 2.35
CA ASN A 23 6.41 -0.40 3.46
C ASN A 23 5.86 0.71 4.37
N ALA A 24 5.38 1.81 3.81
CA ALA A 24 4.86 2.94 4.57
C ALA A 24 3.69 2.54 5.48
N LEU A 25 2.82 1.65 5.02
CA LEU A 25 1.65 1.18 5.77
C LEU A 25 1.96 0.34 7.03
N HIS A 26 3.23 0.00 7.29
CA HIS A 26 3.66 -0.52 8.61
C HIS A 26 3.76 0.57 9.67
N SER A 27 3.68 1.84 9.28
CA SER A 27 3.57 2.97 10.21
C SER A 27 2.12 3.23 10.57
N ASN A 28 1.89 3.74 11.78
CA ASN A 28 0.56 4.15 12.20
C ASN A 28 0.26 5.56 11.68
N PHE A 29 -0.85 5.70 10.94
CA PHE A 29 -1.34 7.00 10.47
C PHE A 29 -2.66 7.33 11.15
N GLU A 30 -2.85 8.60 11.52
CA GLU A 30 -4.16 9.11 11.99
C GLU A 30 -5.12 9.34 10.81
N ALA A 31 -5.26 8.34 9.94
CA ALA A 31 -6.06 8.38 8.73
C ALA A 31 -6.56 6.99 8.33
N CYS A 32 -7.72 6.93 7.68
CA CYS A 32 -8.19 5.73 6.99
C CYS A 32 -7.63 5.73 5.57
N ILE A 33 -6.61 4.91 5.31
CA ILE A 33 -5.94 4.84 4.01
C ILE A 33 -6.53 3.71 3.16
N THR A 34 -6.83 4.01 1.89
CA THR A 34 -7.22 3.02 0.88
C THR A 34 -6.25 3.10 -0.30
N VAL A 35 -5.65 1.97 -0.65
CA VAL A 35 -4.75 1.87 -1.81
C VAL A 35 -5.53 1.36 -3.02
N VAL A 36 -5.38 2.04 -4.16
CA VAL A 36 -5.98 1.65 -5.43
C VAL A 36 -4.88 1.31 -6.43
N GLY A 37 -4.84 0.06 -6.86
CA GLY A 37 -3.87 -0.48 -7.81
C GLY A 37 -4.24 -1.90 -8.22
N ASP A 38 -3.41 -2.53 -9.03
CA ASP A 38 -3.58 -3.95 -9.38
C ASP A 38 -3.23 -4.82 -8.16
N ILE A 39 -4.22 -5.60 -7.70
CA ILE A 39 -4.07 -6.46 -6.53
C ILE A 39 -3.01 -7.54 -6.71
N ASN A 40 -2.83 -8.06 -7.93
CA ASN A 40 -1.83 -9.09 -8.20
C ASN A 40 -0.42 -8.51 -8.07
N VAL A 41 -0.23 -7.27 -8.53
CA VAL A 41 1.05 -6.56 -8.37
C VAL A 41 1.33 -6.38 -6.88
N LEU A 42 0.38 -5.87 -6.10
CA LEU A 42 0.57 -5.67 -4.66
C LEU A 42 0.90 -6.99 -3.93
N GLN A 43 0.21 -8.09 -4.25
CA GLN A 43 0.48 -9.43 -3.67
C GLN A 43 1.86 -9.98 -4.04
N GLN A 44 2.27 -9.78 -5.29
CA GLN A 44 3.63 -10.13 -5.74
C GLN A 44 4.68 -9.34 -4.96
N ARG A 45 4.44 -8.03 -4.71
CA ARG A 45 5.38 -7.18 -3.96
C ARG A 45 5.45 -7.57 -2.49
N VAL A 46 4.32 -7.88 -1.83
CA VAL A 46 4.32 -8.41 -0.45
C VAL A 46 5.22 -9.65 -0.34
N THR A 47 5.11 -10.57 -1.28
CA THR A 47 5.92 -11.79 -1.32
C THR A 47 7.39 -11.47 -1.60
N ALA A 48 7.70 -10.64 -2.61
CA ALA A 48 9.06 -10.30 -3.01
C ALA A 48 9.83 -9.54 -1.92
N LEU A 49 9.13 -8.76 -1.10
CA LEU A 49 9.70 -7.96 -0.01
C LEU A 49 9.68 -8.70 1.34
N ASN A 50 9.18 -9.94 1.41
CA ASN A 50 8.99 -10.71 2.64
C ASN A 50 8.19 -9.93 3.71
N LEU A 51 7.11 -9.25 3.31
CA LEU A 51 6.25 -8.51 4.22
C LEU A 51 5.13 -9.42 4.77
N ASP A 52 4.77 -9.25 6.04
CA ASP A 52 3.61 -9.88 6.66
C ASP A 52 2.39 -8.95 6.59
N THR A 53 2.05 -8.52 5.38
CA THR A 53 0.93 -7.60 5.13
C THR A 53 -0.20 -8.36 4.45
N ARG A 54 -1.40 -8.35 5.06
CA ARG A 54 -2.61 -8.86 4.41
C ARG A 54 -3.26 -7.74 3.59
N ILE A 55 -3.43 -8.00 2.29
CA ILE A 55 -4.05 -7.11 1.29
C ILE A 55 -5.17 -7.81 0.55
#